data_AF-A0A1B8U5Y6-F1
#
_entry.id   AF-A0A1B8U5Y6-F1
#
_cell.length_a   1.000
_cell.length_b   1.000
_cell.length_c   1.000
_cell.angle_alpha   90.00
_cell.angle_beta   90.00
_cell.angle_gamma   90.00
#
_symmetry.space_group_name_H-M   'P 1'
#
loop_
_entity.id
_entity.type
_entity.pdbx_description
1 polymer ?
#
loop_
_entity_poly.entity_id
_entity_poly.type
_entity_poly.pdbx_seq_one_letter_code
_entity_poly.pdbx_strand_id
1 'polypeptide(L)'
;MKIMNMNSVRVAAIVLTLSNFMLISCDNPKKNNNNIMEEGKEEIAEVINKDKDNLDVEMESDLAEDEVKTRTYKMKEKETPIVYDLDARGIAGFNDWADYTVVNYELTNLRKVDFVTTRERIQNMNYRIANLGNTIPTWLKTEEVMEDVEDIQDEYLELIEDQDASGDEMKENLEELSEKFDDLKEELDETVNQYIKIHEEAIEEFNEEIKKGKIDAAIEEYNEEIKKLDKIVKEKQ
;
A
#
# COMPACT_ATOMS: atom_id res chain seq x y z
N MET A 1 -26.73 -54.37 -4.03
CA MET A 1 -26.00 -53.32 -4.76
C MET A 1 -25.81 -52.16 -3.78
N LYS A 2 -24.57 -51.93 -3.32
CA LYS A 2 -24.20 -50.82 -2.42
C LYS A 2 -24.08 -49.56 -3.26
N ILE A 3 -24.66 -48.45 -2.79
CA ILE A 3 -24.07 -47.11 -2.95
C ILE A 3 -24.31 -46.36 -1.64
N MET A 4 -23.26 -46.28 -0.82
CA MET A 4 -23.06 -45.17 0.12
C MET A 4 -22.48 -44.01 -0.69
N ASN A 5 -22.81 -42.77 -0.34
CA ASN A 5 -21.80 -41.71 -0.38
C ASN A 5 -22.04 -40.72 0.75
N MET A 6 -21.01 -40.61 1.58
CA MET A 6 -20.86 -39.77 2.76
C MET A 6 -20.39 -38.38 2.36
N ASN A 7 -20.76 -37.40 3.20
CA ASN A 7 -20.13 -36.09 3.31
C ASN A 7 -18.60 -36.24 3.48
N SER A 8 -17.81 -35.45 2.76
CA SER A 8 -16.42 -35.17 3.13
C SER A 8 -15.98 -33.82 2.57
N VAL A 9 -16.09 -32.77 3.40
CA VAL A 9 -15.29 -31.56 3.24
C VAL A 9 -13.85 -31.97 3.51
N ARG A 10 -13.02 -31.94 2.46
CA ARG A 10 -11.59 -32.22 2.58
C ARG A 10 -10.92 -30.98 3.16
N VAL A 11 -10.60 -31.00 4.44
CA VAL A 11 -9.63 -30.10 5.04
C VAL A 11 -8.27 -30.43 4.42
N ALA A 12 -7.74 -29.52 3.60
CA ALA A 12 -6.42 -29.66 3.02
C ALA A 12 -5.38 -29.33 4.09
N ALA A 13 -4.69 -30.36 4.60
CA ALA A 13 -3.54 -30.18 5.48
C ALA A 13 -2.38 -29.58 4.67
N ILE A 14 -1.99 -28.34 5.00
CA ILE A 14 -0.85 -27.66 4.40
C ILE A 14 0.42 -28.15 5.11
N VAL A 15 1.21 -28.96 4.41
CA VAL A 15 2.54 -29.36 4.87
C VAL A 15 3.53 -28.29 4.43
N LEU A 16 4.08 -27.54 5.39
CA LEU A 16 5.19 -26.61 5.15
C LEU A 16 6.50 -27.41 5.11
N THR A 17 7.10 -27.50 3.92
CA THR A 17 8.44 -28.07 3.75
C THR A 17 9.49 -27.02 4.09
N LEU A 18 10.14 -27.16 5.24
CA LEU A 18 11.33 -26.38 5.62
C LEU A 18 12.53 -26.83 4.78
N SER A 19 12.86 -26.10 3.71
CA SER A 19 14.08 -26.32 2.95
C SER A 19 15.22 -25.45 3.49
N ASN A 20 16.20 -26.10 4.12
CA ASN A 20 17.49 -25.52 4.51
C ASN A 20 18.20 -24.90 3.29
N PHE A 21 18.33 -23.58 3.24
CA PHE A 21 19.20 -22.92 2.26
C PHE A 21 20.57 -22.64 2.87
N MET A 22 21.60 -23.27 2.31
CA MET A 22 23.00 -22.93 2.55
C MET A 22 23.30 -21.56 1.90
N LEU A 23 23.78 -20.60 2.69
CA LEU A 23 24.32 -19.35 2.17
C LEU A 23 25.78 -19.57 1.74
N ILE A 24 26.05 -19.48 0.44
CA ILE A 24 27.40 -19.27 -0.08
C ILE A 24 27.62 -17.76 -0.08
N SER A 25 28.31 -17.26 0.94
CA SER A 25 28.90 -15.92 0.92
C SER A 25 30.22 -15.97 0.15
N CYS A 26 30.33 -15.20 -0.94
CA CYS A 26 31.59 -14.94 -1.59
C CYS A 26 32.31 -13.80 -0.87
N ASP A 27 33.24 -14.16 0.01
CA ASP A 27 34.44 -13.35 0.25
C ASP A 27 35.65 -14.27 0.48
N ASN A 28 36.73 -14.00 -0.25
CA ASN A 28 37.93 -14.84 -0.34
C ASN A 28 38.85 -14.73 0.92
N PRO A 29 39.74 -15.72 1.16
CA PRO A 29 39.94 -16.30 2.48
C PRO A 29 41.22 -15.89 3.21
N LYS A 30 41.20 -15.91 4.55
CA LYS A 30 42.38 -16.21 5.38
C LYS A 30 42.03 -17.10 6.58
N LYS A 31 42.74 -18.23 6.68
CA LYS A 31 42.72 -19.29 7.70
C LYS A 31 42.88 -18.79 9.15
N ASN A 32 42.21 -19.41 10.14
CA ASN A 32 42.72 -20.55 10.95
C ASN A 32 41.69 -21.07 11.99
N ASN A 33 41.86 -22.33 12.41
CA ASN A 33 40.92 -23.19 13.17
C ASN A 33 40.67 -22.84 14.66
N ASN A 34 39.45 -23.14 15.16
CA ASN A 34 39.12 -24.16 16.20
C ASN A 34 37.87 -23.79 17.05
N ASN A 35 36.95 -24.77 17.16
CA ASN A 35 35.80 -24.95 18.06
C ASN A 35 35.56 -23.94 19.21
N ILE A 36 34.38 -23.31 19.22
CA ILE A 36 33.58 -23.02 20.42
C ILE A 36 32.08 -23.12 20.03
N MET A 37 31.31 -23.88 20.82
CA MET A 37 29.84 -23.83 20.84
C MET A 37 29.41 -22.43 21.28
N GLU A 38 28.56 -21.76 20.51
CA GLU A 38 27.84 -20.60 21.03
C GLU A 38 26.41 -20.64 20.53
N GLU A 39 25.49 -20.76 21.51
CA GLU A 39 24.08 -20.42 21.38
C GLU A 39 23.99 -18.97 20.87
N GLY A 40 23.40 -18.77 19.70
CA GLY A 40 23.26 -17.46 19.09
C GLY A 40 21.84 -17.27 18.60
N LYS A 41 21.10 -16.41 19.31
CA LYS A 41 19.85 -15.81 18.84
C LYS A 41 20.06 -15.25 17.43
N GLU A 42 19.23 -15.62 16.48
CA GLU A 42 19.10 -14.87 15.22
C GLU A 42 17.82 -14.04 15.31
N GLU A 43 18.04 -12.74 15.56
CA GLU A 43 17.06 -11.68 15.32
C GLU A 43 16.66 -11.68 13.85
N ILE A 44 15.36 -11.66 13.61
CA ILE A 44 14.79 -11.52 12.27
C ILE A 44 14.57 -10.02 12.05
N ALA A 45 15.30 -9.49 11.08
CA ALA A 45 15.18 -8.20 10.40
C ALA A 45 15.27 -6.91 11.27
N GLU A 46 16.50 -6.41 11.34
CA GLU A 46 16.81 -4.99 11.51
C GLU A 46 15.99 -4.14 10.53
N VAL A 47 15.15 -3.26 11.09
CA VAL A 47 14.57 -2.13 10.37
C VAL A 47 15.75 -1.26 9.94
N ILE A 48 16.02 -1.15 8.63
CA ILE A 48 16.88 -0.10 8.11
C ILE A 48 16.09 1.22 8.20
N ASN A 49 15.96 1.73 9.43
CA ASN A 49 15.61 3.11 9.73
C ASN A 49 16.92 3.88 9.84
N LYS A 50 17.31 4.54 8.75
CA LYS A 50 18.00 5.82 8.90
C LYS A 50 16.95 6.90 8.69
N ASP A 51 16.85 7.74 9.71
CA ASP A 51 16.14 9.01 9.76
C ASP A 51 14.66 8.91 10.20
N LYS A 52 14.46 8.54 11.47
CA LYS A 52 13.42 9.14 12.31
C LYS A 52 14.01 10.40 12.92
N ASP A 53 13.67 11.56 12.38
CA ASP A 53 13.63 12.81 13.13
C ASP A 53 12.41 13.62 12.68
N ASN A 54 11.74 14.21 13.67
CA ASN A 54 10.44 14.86 13.64
C ASN A 54 10.15 15.70 12.38
N LEU A 55 8.98 15.49 11.76
CA LEU A 55 8.34 16.48 10.91
C LEU A 55 7.11 17.06 11.63
N ASP A 56 7.35 18.06 12.47
CA ASP A 56 6.48 19.22 12.47
C ASP A 56 7.00 20.10 11.32
N VAL A 57 6.30 20.18 10.20
CA VAL A 57 6.64 21.12 9.12
C VAL A 57 5.42 21.96 8.81
N GLU A 58 5.49 23.20 9.29
CA GLU A 58 4.68 24.30 8.81
C GLU A 58 4.81 24.41 7.29
N MET A 59 3.67 24.52 6.64
CA MET A 59 3.50 24.66 5.19
C MET A 59 4.09 25.99 4.72
N GLU A 60 5.28 25.96 4.10
CA GLU A 60 5.73 27.05 3.24
C GLU A 60 6.46 26.51 2.00
N SER A 61 6.03 27.03 0.86
CA SER A 61 6.41 26.70 -0.50
C SER A 61 7.89 26.90 -0.78
N ASP A 62 8.55 25.90 -1.39
CA ASP A 62 9.50 26.13 -2.48
C ASP A 62 9.84 24.81 -3.20
N LEU A 63 9.88 24.92 -4.53
CA LEU A 63 9.97 23.87 -5.55
C LEU A 63 11.25 23.01 -5.49
N ALA A 64 11.34 22.10 -4.53
CA ALA A 64 12.20 20.93 -4.69
C ALA A 64 11.49 19.95 -5.63
N GLU A 65 12.21 19.31 -6.56
CA GLU A 65 11.69 18.11 -7.22
C GLU A 65 11.37 17.10 -6.11
N ASP A 66 10.09 16.88 -5.84
CA ASP A 66 9.65 15.93 -4.83
C ASP A 66 10.15 14.54 -5.24
N GLU A 67 11.26 14.12 -4.65
CA GLU A 67 11.91 12.86 -4.94
C GLU A 67 10.92 11.73 -4.60
N VAL A 68 10.40 11.07 -5.65
CA VAL A 68 9.51 9.93 -5.48
C VAL A 68 10.31 8.74 -4.95
N LYS A 69 9.91 8.23 -3.77
CA LYS A 69 10.55 7.12 -3.07
C LYS A 69 9.61 5.92 -3.00
N THR A 70 10.02 4.83 -3.62
CA THR A 70 9.31 3.55 -3.50
C THR A 70 9.50 2.93 -2.12
N ARG A 71 8.40 2.58 -1.47
CA ARG A 71 8.33 1.79 -0.24
C ARG A 71 7.88 0.38 -0.57
N THR A 72 8.41 -0.60 0.15
CA THR A 72 8.00 -2.00 0.02
C THR A 72 7.84 -2.58 1.41
N TYR A 73 6.61 -2.94 1.75
CA TYR A 73 6.29 -3.64 2.98
C TYR A 73 6.12 -5.14 2.67
N LYS A 74 6.98 -5.95 3.28
CA LYS A 74 7.01 -7.40 3.07
C LYS A 74 6.17 -8.09 4.13
N MET A 75 5.19 -8.85 3.66
CA MET A 75 4.31 -9.66 4.49
C MET A 75 4.95 -11.01 4.80
N LYS A 76 4.25 -11.83 5.61
CA LYS A 76 4.62 -13.24 5.84
C LYS A 76 4.58 -14.04 4.52
N GLU A 77 5.36 -15.12 4.44
CA GLU A 77 5.57 -15.88 3.19
C GLU A 77 4.26 -16.26 2.46
N LYS A 78 4.22 -15.95 1.15
CA LYS A 78 3.15 -16.17 0.14
C LYS A 78 2.16 -15.01 -0.06
N GLU A 79 2.21 -13.97 0.75
CA GLU A 79 1.45 -12.75 0.49
C GLU A 79 2.22 -11.80 -0.44
N THR A 80 1.48 -11.09 -1.29
CA THR A 80 2.06 -10.07 -2.18
C THR A 80 2.52 -8.90 -1.31
N PRO A 81 3.76 -8.42 -1.46
CA PRO A 81 4.21 -7.23 -0.74
C PRO A 81 3.41 -6.00 -1.18
N ILE A 82 3.15 -5.09 -0.24
CA ILE A 82 2.59 -3.79 -0.57
C ILE A 82 3.72 -2.93 -1.12
N VAL A 83 3.52 -2.38 -2.31
CA VAL A 83 4.51 -1.51 -2.96
C VAL A 83 3.83 -0.24 -3.42
N TYR A 84 4.25 0.87 -2.83
CA TYR A 84 3.71 2.20 -3.05
C TYR A 84 4.83 3.22 -3.12
N ASP A 85 4.58 4.29 -3.84
CA ASP A 85 5.50 5.40 -4.04
C ASP A 85 5.05 6.57 -3.15
N LEU A 86 6.00 7.22 -2.49
CA LEU A 86 5.78 8.41 -1.67
C LEU A 86 6.48 9.62 -2.28
N ASP A 87 5.83 10.77 -2.24
CA ASP A 87 6.46 12.08 -2.46
C ASP A 87 6.29 12.96 -1.20
N ALA A 88 6.67 14.24 -1.28
CA ALA A 88 6.55 15.16 -0.14
C ALA A 88 5.09 15.44 0.27
N ARG A 89 4.12 15.06 -0.55
CA ARG A 89 2.69 15.30 -0.37
C ARG A 89 1.93 13.99 -0.06
N GLY A 90 2.62 12.91 0.31
CA GLY A 90 1.99 11.62 0.65
C GLY A 90 2.14 10.57 -0.45
N ILE A 91 1.15 9.67 -0.58
CA ILE A 91 1.19 8.59 -1.56
C ILE A 91 1.11 9.12 -2.99
N ALA A 92 2.22 8.96 -3.72
CA ALA A 92 2.35 9.32 -5.11
C ALA A 92 1.81 8.26 -6.07
N GLY A 93 1.78 6.98 -5.67
CA GLY A 93 1.37 5.89 -6.53
C GLY A 93 1.39 4.51 -5.87
N PHE A 94 0.84 3.54 -6.57
CA PHE A 94 0.88 2.12 -6.21
C PHE A 94 1.22 1.28 -7.44
N ASN A 95 2.00 0.22 -7.24
CA ASN A 95 2.32 -0.71 -8.32
C ASN A 95 1.09 -1.51 -8.81
N ASP A 96 0.14 -1.80 -7.91
CA ASP A 96 -1.09 -2.53 -8.20
C ASP A 96 -2.30 -1.62 -8.47
N TRP A 97 -2.10 -0.30 -8.52
CA TRP A 97 -3.13 0.68 -8.91
C TRP A 97 -2.58 1.72 -9.91
N ALA A 98 -2.38 1.26 -11.14
CA ALA A 98 -1.75 2.06 -12.19
C ALA A 98 -2.59 3.28 -12.61
N ASP A 99 -3.93 3.18 -12.61
CA ASP A 99 -4.80 4.29 -13.00
C ASP A 99 -4.67 5.47 -12.01
N TYR A 100 -4.70 5.20 -10.70
CA TYR A 100 -4.40 6.22 -9.67
C TYR A 100 -3.03 6.87 -9.89
N THR A 101 -1.99 6.05 -10.03
CA THR A 101 -0.60 6.53 -10.18
C THR A 101 -0.45 7.48 -11.37
N VAL A 102 -1.06 7.13 -12.50
CA VAL A 102 -1.02 7.98 -13.69
C VAL A 102 -1.79 9.28 -13.49
N VAL A 103 -3.01 9.22 -12.93
CA VAL A 103 -3.82 10.43 -12.74
C VAL A 103 -3.17 11.39 -11.75
N ASN A 104 -2.69 10.89 -10.60
CA ASN A 104 -2.00 11.73 -9.61
C ASN A 104 -0.75 12.40 -10.20
N TYR A 105 0.03 11.68 -11.00
CA TYR A 105 1.18 12.25 -11.70
C TYR A 105 0.77 13.34 -12.72
N GLU A 106 -0.28 13.09 -13.51
CA GLU A 106 -0.78 14.08 -14.46
C GLU A 106 -1.28 15.34 -13.76
N LEU A 107 -2.10 15.23 -12.71
CA LEU A 107 -2.59 16.36 -11.92
C LEU A 107 -1.45 17.17 -11.29
N THR A 108 -0.46 16.47 -10.72
CA THR A 108 0.75 17.10 -10.18
C THR A 108 1.49 17.92 -11.24
N ASN A 109 1.56 17.43 -12.46
CA ASN A 109 2.18 18.15 -13.56
C ASN A 109 1.30 19.28 -14.11
N LEU A 110 -0.02 19.13 -14.08
CA LEU A 110 -0.97 20.16 -14.50
C LEU A 110 -0.88 21.40 -13.61
N ARG A 111 -0.63 21.23 -12.30
CA ARG A 111 -0.35 22.33 -11.36
C ARG A 111 0.92 23.14 -11.74
N LYS A 112 1.80 22.63 -12.61
CA LYS A 112 3.12 23.20 -12.95
C LYS A 112 3.21 23.81 -14.35
N VAL A 113 2.21 23.63 -15.23
CA VAL A 113 2.26 24.04 -16.65
C VAL A 113 1.30 25.18 -16.98
N ASP A 114 1.53 25.85 -18.11
CA ASP A 114 0.67 26.92 -18.62
C ASP A 114 -0.68 26.38 -19.15
N PHE A 115 -1.73 27.18 -18.95
CA PHE A 115 -3.15 26.85 -19.08
C PHE A 115 -3.55 26.26 -20.44
N VAL A 116 -2.91 26.70 -21.53
CA VAL A 116 -3.27 26.30 -22.91
C VAL A 116 -3.06 24.80 -23.15
N THR A 117 -2.14 24.16 -22.42
CA THR A 117 -1.85 22.71 -22.58
C THR A 117 -2.72 21.81 -21.69
N THR A 118 -3.56 22.39 -20.86
CA THR A 118 -4.25 21.69 -19.77
C THR A 118 -5.51 20.95 -20.23
N ARG A 119 -6.30 21.54 -21.14
CA ARG A 119 -7.61 20.97 -21.56
C ARG A 119 -7.50 19.61 -22.25
N GLU A 120 -6.60 19.46 -23.23
CA GLU A 120 -6.41 18.16 -23.92
C GLU A 120 -5.89 17.08 -22.97
N ARG A 121 -4.97 17.45 -22.06
CA ARG A 121 -4.43 16.54 -21.04
C ARG A 121 -5.52 16.08 -20.08
N ILE A 122 -6.39 16.99 -19.63
CA ILE A 122 -7.54 16.68 -18.78
C ILE A 122 -8.48 15.70 -19.48
N GLN A 123 -8.83 15.93 -20.74
CA GLN A 123 -9.70 15.02 -21.50
C GLN A 123 -9.09 13.61 -21.66
N ASN A 124 -7.77 13.52 -21.79
CA ASN A 124 -7.07 12.24 -21.91
C ASN A 124 -7.07 11.41 -20.60
N MET A 125 -7.43 11.99 -19.46
CA MET A 125 -7.56 11.28 -18.18
C MET A 125 -8.92 10.57 -18.02
N ASN A 126 -9.90 10.83 -18.88
CA ASN A 126 -11.30 10.41 -18.69
C ASN A 126 -11.46 8.92 -18.40
N TYR A 127 -10.84 8.08 -19.23
CA TYR A 127 -10.90 6.62 -19.04
C TYR A 127 -10.34 6.20 -17.68
N ARG A 128 -9.25 6.84 -17.22
CA ARG A 128 -8.56 6.45 -15.99
C ARG A 128 -9.34 6.88 -14.76
N ILE A 129 -9.84 8.12 -14.74
CA ILE A 129 -10.63 8.65 -13.63
C ILE A 129 -11.93 7.85 -13.46
N ALA A 130 -12.66 7.61 -14.56
CA ALA A 130 -13.87 6.79 -14.54
C ALA A 130 -13.62 5.33 -14.09
N ASN A 131 -12.37 4.87 -14.11
CA ASN A 131 -12.00 3.50 -13.80
C ASN A 131 -11.26 3.34 -12.45
N LEU A 132 -11.08 4.43 -11.68
CA LEU A 132 -10.41 4.40 -10.37
C LEU A 132 -11.05 3.37 -9.43
N GLY A 133 -12.36 3.47 -9.18
CA GLY A 133 -13.08 2.54 -8.29
C GLY A 133 -13.13 1.08 -8.79
N ASN A 134 -12.98 0.85 -10.10
CA ASN A 134 -12.94 -0.50 -10.66
C ASN A 134 -11.58 -1.17 -10.52
N THR A 135 -10.51 -0.37 -10.46
CA THR A 135 -9.12 -0.87 -10.44
C THR A 135 -8.45 -0.76 -9.08
N ILE A 136 -9.09 -0.09 -8.12
CA ILE A 136 -8.56 0.03 -6.77
C ILE A 136 -8.33 -1.37 -6.14
N PRO A 137 -7.15 -1.62 -5.54
CA PRO A 137 -6.86 -2.83 -4.79
C PRO A 137 -7.89 -3.09 -3.69
N THR A 138 -8.28 -4.35 -3.51
CA THR A 138 -9.36 -4.70 -2.54
C THR A 138 -9.05 -4.29 -1.11
N TRP A 139 -7.78 -4.30 -0.73
CA TRP A 139 -7.35 -3.93 0.63
C TRP A 139 -7.36 -2.42 0.89
N LEU A 140 -7.51 -1.60 -0.16
CA LEU A 140 -7.69 -0.14 -0.08
C LEU A 140 -9.18 0.27 -0.17
N LYS A 141 -10.11 -0.66 -0.38
CA LYS A 141 -11.55 -0.37 -0.51
C LYS A 141 -12.22 -0.12 0.85
N THR A 142 -11.78 0.91 1.55
CA THR A 142 -12.49 1.43 2.74
C THR A 142 -13.67 2.30 2.29
N GLU A 143 -14.55 2.70 3.22
CA GLU A 143 -15.65 3.63 2.86
C GLU A 143 -15.08 4.98 2.42
N GLU A 144 -14.25 5.61 3.25
CA GLU A 144 -13.68 6.95 2.99
C GLU A 144 -12.91 6.98 1.66
N VAL A 145 -12.06 5.97 1.39
CA VAL A 145 -11.34 5.89 0.11
C VAL A 145 -12.28 5.73 -1.08
N MET A 146 -13.41 5.02 -0.91
CA MET A 146 -14.40 4.89 -1.99
C MET A 146 -15.23 6.16 -2.16
N GLU A 147 -15.55 6.87 -1.08
CA GLU A 147 -16.20 8.19 -1.08
C GLU A 147 -15.32 9.20 -1.82
N ASP A 148 -14.03 9.30 -1.49
CA ASP A 148 -13.11 10.21 -2.18
C ASP A 148 -12.93 9.87 -3.66
N VAL A 149 -12.95 8.58 -4.01
CA VAL A 149 -12.93 8.16 -5.41
C VAL A 149 -14.20 8.58 -6.15
N GLU A 150 -15.36 8.56 -5.50
CA GLU A 150 -16.62 9.06 -6.06
C GLU A 150 -16.58 10.59 -6.21
N ASP A 151 -16.13 11.32 -5.18
CA ASP A 151 -15.94 12.77 -5.21
C ASP A 151 -15.02 13.20 -6.37
N ILE A 152 -13.88 12.52 -6.55
CA ILE A 152 -12.97 12.76 -7.69
C ILE A 152 -13.68 12.57 -9.03
N GLN A 153 -14.52 11.54 -9.13
CA GLN A 153 -15.23 11.24 -10.37
C GLN A 153 -16.29 12.31 -10.67
N ASP A 154 -16.98 12.80 -9.65
CA ASP A 154 -17.97 13.87 -9.78
C ASP A 154 -17.32 15.20 -10.15
N GLU A 155 -16.29 15.65 -9.43
CA GLU A 155 -15.56 16.89 -9.75
C GLU A 155 -14.91 16.84 -11.14
N TYR A 156 -14.40 15.67 -11.54
CA TYR A 156 -13.86 15.51 -12.88
C TYR A 156 -14.94 15.63 -13.96
N LEU A 157 -16.14 15.12 -13.72
CA LEU A 157 -17.26 15.27 -14.65
C LEU A 157 -17.63 16.74 -14.81
N GLU A 158 -17.74 17.50 -13.71
CA GLU A 158 -18.00 18.94 -13.77
C GLU A 158 -16.92 19.68 -14.57
N LEU A 159 -15.64 19.33 -14.35
CA LEU A 159 -14.50 19.90 -15.07
C LEU A 159 -14.54 19.66 -16.59
N ILE A 160 -15.06 18.52 -17.06
CA ILE A 160 -15.10 18.19 -18.51
C ILE A 160 -16.42 18.53 -19.19
N GLU A 161 -17.49 18.77 -18.44
CA GLU A 161 -18.80 19.15 -18.98
C GLU A 161 -18.82 20.62 -19.43
N ASP A 162 -18.12 21.51 -18.74
CA ASP A 162 -18.02 22.92 -19.15
C ASP A 162 -16.90 23.16 -20.18
N GLN A 163 -17.17 22.80 -21.42
CA GLN A 163 -16.22 22.96 -22.53
C GLN A 163 -15.93 24.42 -22.90
N ASP A 164 -16.86 25.34 -22.56
CA ASP A 164 -16.77 26.76 -22.87
C ASP A 164 -16.27 27.59 -21.66
N ALA A 165 -15.96 26.93 -20.54
CA ALA A 165 -15.42 27.53 -19.32
C ALA A 165 -14.29 28.51 -19.62
N SER A 166 -14.34 29.63 -18.90
CA SER A 166 -13.28 30.64 -18.97
C SER A 166 -11.94 30.08 -18.47
N GLY A 167 -10.84 30.81 -18.74
CA GLY A 167 -9.53 30.40 -18.27
C GLY A 167 -9.42 30.29 -16.75
N ASP A 168 -10.06 31.23 -16.06
CA ASP A 168 -10.05 31.31 -14.60
C ASP A 168 -10.96 30.23 -13.98
N GLU A 169 -12.16 30.03 -14.52
CA GLU A 169 -13.11 28.98 -14.11
C GLU A 169 -12.53 27.57 -14.25
N MET A 170 -11.90 27.28 -15.38
CA MET A 170 -11.23 25.99 -15.59
C MET A 170 -10.04 25.80 -14.62
N LYS A 171 -9.40 26.89 -14.16
CA LYS A 171 -8.34 26.82 -13.15
C LYS A 171 -8.92 26.53 -11.77
N GLU A 172 -10.01 27.18 -11.40
CA GLU A 172 -10.76 26.93 -10.17
C GLU A 172 -11.24 25.48 -10.10
N ASN A 173 -11.92 24.99 -11.15
CA ASN A 173 -12.40 23.60 -11.20
C ASN A 173 -11.25 22.56 -11.16
N LEU A 174 -10.07 22.88 -11.72
CA LEU A 174 -8.90 22.01 -11.63
C LEU A 174 -8.27 22.03 -10.22
N GLU A 175 -8.36 23.15 -9.51
CA GLU A 175 -7.98 23.27 -8.10
C GLU A 175 -8.92 22.44 -7.23
N GLU A 176 -10.24 22.49 -7.46
CA GLU A 176 -11.23 21.65 -6.76
C GLU A 176 -10.98 20.14 -6.97
N LEU A 177 -10.81 19.70 -8.22
CA LEU A 177 -10.41 18.31 -8.52
C LEU A 177 -9.07 17.93 -7.86
N SER A 178 -8.14 18.88 -7.80
CA SER A 178 -6.84 18.69 -7.16
C SER A 178 -6.97 18.51 -5.64
N GLU A 179 -7.89 19.22 -4.99
CA GLU A 179 -8.19 19.10 -3.57
C GLU A 179 -8.75 17.72 -3.25
N LYS A 180 -9.71 17.21 -4.05
CA LYS A 180 -10.23 15.84 -3.86
C LYS A 180 -9.17 14.74 -3.98
N PHE A 181 -8.15 14.97 -4.80
CA PHE A 181 -7.01 14.06 -4.87
C PHE A 181 -6.09 14.14 -3.65
N ASP A 182 -5.97 15.32 -3.03
CA ASP A 182 -5.20 15.47 -1.80
C ASP A 182 -5.97 14.86 -0.61
N ASP A 183 -7.30 14.96 -0.56
CA ASP A 183 -8.16 14.24 0.39
C ASP A 183 -8.00 12.70 0.26
N LEU A 184 -8.13 12.16 -0.96
CA LEU A 184 -7.89 10.74 -1.23
C LEU A 184 -6.50 10.29 -0.75
N LYS A 185 -5.48 11.14 -0.87
CA LYS A 185 -4.12 10.80 -0.43
C LYS A 185 -4.01 10.69 1.08
N GLU A 186 -4.70 11.54 1.82
CA GLU A 186 -4.80 11.45 3.28
C GLU A 186 -5.42 10.11 3.68
N GLU A 187 -6.57 9.75 3.10
CA GLU A 187 -7.26 8.49 3.40
C GLU A 187 -6.47 7.24 2.98
N LEU A 188 -5.72 7.32 1.88
CA LEU A 188 -4.79 6.26 1.48
C LEU A 188 -3.63 6.12 2.47
N ASP A 189 -3.06 7.21 2.95
CA ASP A 189 -1.98 7.18 3.93
C ASP A 189 -2.47 6.57 5.25
N GLU A 190 -3.66 6.95 5.71
CA GLU A 190 -4.29 6.34 6.89
C GLU A 190 -4.52 4.84 6.71
N THR A 191 -5.12 4.46 5.57
CA THR A 191 -5.44 3.06 5.26
C THR A 191 -4.17 2.20 5.18
N VAL A 192 -3.13 2.68 4.50
CA VAL A 192 -1.83 1.99 4.40
C VAL A 192 -1.20 1.80 5.77
N ASN A 193 -1.17 2.86 6.58
CA ASN A 193 -0.60 2.80 7.93
C ASN A 193 -1.36 1.83 8.83
N GLN A 194 -2.69 1.82 8.78
CA GLN A 194 -3.51 0.89 9.56
C GLN A 194 -3.29 -0.57 9.11
N TYR A 195 -3.21 -0.79 7.80
CA TYR A 195 -2.93 -2.12 7.23
C TYR A 195 -1.55 -2.63 7.66
N ILE A 196 -0.51 -1.81 7.56
CA ILE A 196 0.86 -2.14 8.00
C ILE A 196 0.87 -2.48 9.49
N LYS A 197 0.24 -1.64 10.32
CA LYS A 197 0.21 -1.82 11.78
C LYS A 197 -0.42 -3.16 12.19
N ILE A 198 -1.53 -3.55 11.57
CA ILE A 198 -2.17 -4.85 11.86
C ILE A 198 -1.22 -6.02 11.55
N HIS A 199 -0.44 -5.92 10.48
CA HIS A 199 0.52 -6.97 10.17
C HIS A 199 1.72 -6.98 11.10
N GLU A 200 2.18 -5.81 11.55
CA GLU A 200 3.22 -5.71 12.57
C GLU A 200 2.75 -6.38 13.88
N GLU A 201 1.55 -6.07 14.35
CA GLU A 201 0.92 -6.68 15.52
C GLU A 201 0.78 -8.21 15.35
N ALA A 202 0.24 -8.67 14.21
CA ALA A 202 0.09 -10.10 13.92
C ALA A 202 1.44 -10.84 13.92
N ILE A 203 2.48 -10.23 13.35
CA ILE A 203 3.84 -10.81 13.30
C ILE A 203 4.46 -10.83 14.70
N GLU A 204 4.26 -9.79 15.51
CA GLU A 204 4.74 -9.73 16.88
C GLU A 204 4.14 -10.88 17.71
N GLU A 205 2.82 -11.02 17.72
CA GLU A 205 2.12 -12.08 18.47
C GLU A 205 2.52 -13.49 18.00
N PHE A 206 2.62 -13.68 16.67
CA PHE A 206 3.13 -14.93 16.11
C PHE A 206 4.52 -15.27 16.66
N ASN A 207 5.44 -14.30 16.65
CA ASN A 207 6.80 -14.49 17.12
C ASN A 207 6.88 -14.77 18.63
N GLU A 208 5.98 -14.18 19.43
CA GLU A 208 5.90 -14.47 20.86
C GLU A 208 5.52 -15.93 21.15
N GLU A 209 4.51 -16.47 20.46
CA GLU A 209 4.09 -17.86 20.67
C GLU A 209 5.10 -18.87 20.08
N ILE A 210 5.78 -18.52 18.97
CA ILE A 210 6.90 -19.31 18.45
C ILE A 210 8.05 -19.39 19.45
N LYS A 211 8.42 -18.29 20.12
CA LYS A 211 9.44 -18.29 21.19
C LYS A 211 9.04 -19.21 22.36
N LYS A 212 7.75 -19.42 22.58
CA LYS A 212 7.21 -20.34 23.60
C LYS A 212 7.08 -21.79 23.10
N GLY A 213 7.44 -22.07 21.84
CA GLY A 213 7.35 -23.40 21.21
C GLY A 213 5.92 -23.82 20.86
N LYS A 214 4.96 -22.88 20.82
CA LYS A 214 3.54 -23.16 20.60
C LYS A 214 3.12 -22.76 19.18
N ILE A 215 3.44 -23.62 18.22
CA ILE A 215 3.23 -23.35 16.80
C ILE A 215 1.74 -23.17 16.46
N ASP A 216 0.87 -24.02 16.99
CA ASP A 216 -0.58 -23.94 16.70
C ASP A 216 -1.19 -22.63 17.24
N ALA A 217 -0.80 -22.22 18.45
CA ALA A 217 -1.23 -20.95 19.04
C ALA A 217 -0.71 -19.76 18.23
N ALA A 218 0.56 -19.78 17.80
CA ALA A 218 1.12 -18.72 16.97
C ALA A 218 0.30 -18.52 15.67
N ILE A 219 -0.10 -19.62 15.02
CA ILE A 219 -0.93 -19.58 13.81
C ILE A 219 -2.33 -19.03 14.13
N GLU A 220 -2.91 -19.40 15.27
CA GLU A 220 -4.21 -18.91 15.71
C GLU A 220 -4.19 -17.40 15.92
N GLU A 221 -3.28 -16.87 16.76
CA GLU A 221 -3.14 -15.44 17.06
C GLU A 221 -2.92 -14.62 15.78
N TYR A 222 -1.99 -15.04 14.91
CA TYR A 222 -1.77 -14.38 13.62
C TYR A 222 -3.05 -14.30 12.78
N ASN A 223 -3.81 -15.39 12.69
CA ASN A 223 -5.06 -15.40 11.92
C ASN A 223 -6.17 -14.58 12.59
N GLU A 224 -6.14 -14.40 13.91
CA GLU A 224 -7.08 -13.53 14.62
C GLU A 224 -6.79 -12.05 14.36
N GLU A 225 -5.52 -11.68 14.41
CA GLU A 225 -5.06 -10.32 14.11
C GLU A 225 -5.34 -9.92 12.66
N ILE A 226 -5.03 -10.79 11.69
CA ILE A 226 -5.28 -10.53 10.26
C ILE A 226 -6.77 -10.37 9.94
N LYS A 227 -7.69 -10.95 10.73
CA LYS A 227 -9.14 -10.68 10.55
C LYS A 227 -9.53 -9.24 10.86
N LYS A 228 -8.68 -8.43 11.49
CA LYS A 228 -8.93 -6.99 11.66
C LYS A 228 -8.91 -6.25 10.32
N LEU A 229 -8.18 -6.74 9.31
CA LEU A 229 -8.16 -6.15 7.96
C LEU A 229 -9.55 -6.18 7.31
N ASP A 230 -10.29 -7.27 7.53
CA ASP A 230 -11.66 -7.43 7.07
C ASP A 230 -12.59 -6.36 7.65
N LYS A 231 -12.26 -5.77 8.80
CA LYS A 231 -13.05 -4.70 9.43
C LYS A 231 -12.76 -3.36 8.78
N ILE A 232 -11.50 -3.07 8.43
CA ILE A 232 -11.12 -1.84 7.71
C ILE A 232 -11.92 -1.70 6.41
N VAL A 233 -12.06 -2.80 5.68
CA VAL A 233 -12.83 -2.85 4.42
C VAL A 233 -14.35 -2.80 4.65
N LYS A 234 -14.84 -3.12 5.86
CA LYS A 234 -16.28 -3.28 6.16
C LYS A 234 -16.88 -2.23 7.08
N GLU A 235 -16.10 -1.39 7.77
CA GLU A 235 -16.58 -0.77 9.02
C GLU A 235 -17.68 0.29 8.91
N LYS A 236 -18.21 0.61 7.73
CA LYS A 236 -19.36 1.52 7.60
C LYS A 236 -20.28 1.27 6.37
N GLN A 237 -20.55 0.01 6.00
CA GLN A 237 -21.69 -0.31 5.11
C GLN A 237 -23.05 -0.27 5.83
#